data_AF-A0A7D5YK84-F1
#
_entry.id   AF-A0A7D5YK84-F1
#
_cell.length_a   1.000
_cell.length_b   1.000
_cell.length_c   1.000
_cell.angle_alpha   90.00
_cell.angle_beta   90.00
_cell.angle_gamma   90.00
#
_symmetry.space_group_name_H-M   'P 1'
#
loop_
_entity.id
_entity.type
_entity.pdbx_description
1 polymer ?
#
loop_
_entity_poly.entity_id
_entity_poly.type
_entity_poly.pdbx_seq_one_letter_code
_entity_poly.pdbx_strand_id
1 'polypeptide(L)' 'MELGCEVIQGRVLGGTSSINDMAYMRGSPADYDEWAFNGNQGWSFDHILQYFKYSEGNYDKDISKNKFFHSTQGPLDVG' A
#
# COMPACT_ATOMS: atom_id res chain seq x y z
N MET A 1 -6.27 10.89 -35.78
CA MET A 1 -6.09 10.83 -34.31
C MET A 1 -5.84 9.38 -33.99
N GLU A 2 -4.58 9.01 -33.71
CA GLU A 2 -4.26 7.68 -33.19
C GLU A 2 -4.91 7.56 -31.80
N LEU A 3 -5.74 6.55 -31.60
CA LEU A 3 -6.28 6.18 -30.30
C LEU A 3 -5.13 5.58 -29.48
N GLY A 4 -4.30 6.44 -28.90
CA GLY A 4 -3.33 6.06 -27.89
C GLY A 4 -4.04 5.67 -26.59
N CYS A 5 -3.43 4.76 -25.82
CA CYS A 5 -3.91 4.45 -24.48
C CYS A 5 -3.79 5.68 -23.59
N GLU A 6 -4.90 6.19 -23.07
CA GLU A 6 -4.88 7.30 -22.11
C GLU A 6 -4.39 6.82 -20.75
N VAL A 7 -3.34 7.48 -20.25
CA VAL A 7 -2.79 7.23 -18.91
C VAL A 7 -3.21 8.38 -18.00
N ILE A 8 -4.14 8.11 -17.08
CA ILE A 8 -4.69 9.11 -16.17
C ILE A 8 -3.67 9.42 -15.05
N GLN A 9 -3.42 10.71 -14.79
CA GLN A 9 -2.50 11.18 -13.76
C GLN A 9 -3.07 12.41 -13.02
N GLY A 10 -3.00 12.41 -11.69
CA GLY A 10 -3.44 13.54 -10.87
C GLY A 10 -2.42 14.69 -10.88
N ARG A 11 -2.85 15.90 -11.26
CA ARG A 11 -2.05 17.14 -11.20
C ARG A 11 -2.61 18.10 -10.15
N VAL A 12 -2.58 17.67 -8.89
CA VAL A 12 -3.07 18.38 -7.70
C VAL A 12 -2.19 18.00 -6.51
N LEU A 13 -2.25 18.73 -5.40
CA LEU A 13 -1.62 18.29 -4.15
C LEU A 13 -2.19 16.92 -3.75
N GLY A 14 -1.31 15.93 -3.53
CA GLY A 14 -1.66 14.51 -3.37
C GLY A 14 -1.46 13.67 -4.64
N GLY A 15 -1.47 14.29 -5.82
CA GLY A 15 -1.21 13.61 -7.09
C GLY A 15 -2.29 12.59 -7.42
N THR A 16 -1.90 11.40 -7.88
CA THR A 16 -2.86 10.35 -8.28
C THR A 16 -3.66 9.78 -7.10
N SER A 17 -3.18 9.88 -5.85
CA SER A 17 -3.99 9.44 -4.70
C SER A 17 -5.27 10.26 -4.50
N SER A 18 -5.33 11.47 -5.05
CA SER A 18 -6.53 12.33 -5.02
C SER A 18 -7.58 11.98 -6.07
N ILE A 19 -7.25 11.10 -7.02
CA ILE A 19 -8.13 10.72 -8.14
C ILE A 19 -8.20 9.20 -8.38
N ASN A 20 -7.65 8.39 -7.47
CA ASN A 20 -7.67 6.94 -7.59
C ASN A 20 -9.01 6.36 -7.08
N ASP A 21 -9.15 5.04 -7.15
CA ASP A 21 -10.38 4.33 -6.74
C ASP A 21 -10.45 4.02 -5.24
N MET A 22 -9.58 4.62 -4.42
CA MET A 22 -9.51 4.45 -2.95
C MET A 22 -9.32 3.00 -2.45
N ALA A 23 -9.06 2.04 -3.34
CA ALA A 23 -8.81 0.66 -2.97
C ALA A 23 -7.50 0.53 -2.16
N TYR A 24 -7.62 0.00 -0.93
CA TYR A 24 -6.47 -0.26 -0.07
C TYR A 24 -6.18 -1.76 0.02
N MET A 25 -5.22 -2.22 -0.79
CA MET A 25 -4.73 -3.60 -0.81
C MET A 25 -3.20 -3.60 -0.84
N ARG A 26 -2.59 -4.65 -0.29
CA ARG A 26 -1.14 -4.86 -0.33
C ARG A 26 -0.80 -5.97 -1.34
N GLY A 27 0.44 -6.00 -1.82
CA GLY A 27 0.98 -7.09 -2.62
C GLY A 27 1.11 -8.42 -1.87
N SER A 28 1.39 -9.50 -2.61
CA SER A 28 1.64 -10.82 -2.03
C SER A 28 2.99 -10.84 -1.31
N PRO A 29 3.13 -11.53 -0.15
CA PRO A 29 4.43 -11.68 0.51
C PRO A 29 5.55 -12.17 -0.41
N ALA A 30 5.22 -13.09 -1.33
CA ALA A 30 6.17 -13.67 -2.27
C ALA A 30 6.81 -12.64 -3.20
N ASP A 31 6.08 -11.58 -3.60
CA ASP A 31 6.61 -10.54 -4.49
C ASP A 31 7.76 -9.78 -3.81
N TYR A 32 7.60 -9.48 -2.52
CA TYR A 32 8.60 -8.77 -1.72
C TYR A 32 9.78 -9.66 -1.36
N ASP A 33 9.52 -10.93 -1.06
CA ASP A 33 10.59 -11.90 -0.80
C ASP A 33 11.43 -12.16 -2.05
N GLU A 34 10.80 -12.17 -3.24
CA GLU A 34 11.50 -12.22 -4.52
C GLU A 34 12.38 -10.97 -4.72
N TRP A 35 11.91 -9.78 -4.35
CA TRP A 35 12.76 -8.58 -4.42
C TRP A 35 13.99 -8.70 -3.54
N ALA A 36 13.82 -9.20 -2.31
CA ALA A 36 14.94 -9.44 -1.40
C ALA A 36 15.92 -10.48 -1.95
N PHE A 37 15.40 -11.56 -2.53
CA PHE A 37 16.20 -12.60 -3.17
C PHE A 37 17.01 -12.06 -4.36
N ASN A 38 16.44 -11.15 -5.15
CA ASN A 38 17.09 -10.49 -6.28
C ASN A 38 18.13 -9.41 -5.89
N GLY A 39 18.55 -9.39 -4.62
CA GLY A 39 19.62 -8.53 -4.12
C GLY A 39 19.15 -7.26 -3.39
N ASN A 40 17.85 -7.03 -3.28
CA ASN A 40 17.30 -5.86 -2.58
C ASN A 40 17.14 -6.17 -1.09
N GLN A 41 18.24 -6.24 -0.35
CA GLN A 41 18.21 -6.52 1.10
C GLN A 41 17.29 -5.54 1.84
N GLY A 42 16.53 -6.04 2.80
CA GLY A 42 15.54 -5.27 3.56
C GLY A 42 14.18 -5.09 2.88
N TRP A 43 13.98 -5.65 1.68
CA TRP A 43 12.71 -5.60 0.97
C TRP A 43 11.84 -6.85 1.11
N SER A 44 12.18 -7.80 1.98
CA SER A 44 11.33 -8.97 2.24
C SER A 44 10.04 -8.56 2.95
N PHE A 45 8.99 -9.37 2.84
CA PHE A 45 7.68 -9.01 3.39
C PHE A 45 7.74 -8.66 4.88
N ASP A 46 8.48 -9.46 5.66
CA ASP A 46 8.67 -9.25 7.10
C ASP A 46 9.35 -7.91 7.42
N HIS A 47 10.31 -7.48 6.60
CA HIS A 47 10.98 -6.19 6.80
C HIS A 47 10.05 -5.02 6.48
N ILE A 48 9.24 -5.12 5.43
CA ILE A 48 8.41 -4.00 4.98
C ILE A 48 7.08 -3.89 5.72
N LEU A 49 6.59 -4.98 6.34
CA LEU A 49 5.29 -5.02 7.02
C LEU A 49 5.16 -3.92 8.08
N GLN A 50 6.26 -3.59 8.77
CA GLN A 50 6.28 -2.51 9.75
C GLN A 50 5.96 -1.13 9.13
N TYR A 51 6.37 -0.88 7.89
CA TYR A 51 6.11 0.39 7.20
C TYR A 51 4.66 0.47 6.71
N PHE A 52 4.08 -0.64 6.23
CA PHE A 52 2.65 -0.69 5.94
C PHE A 52 1.81 -0.41 7.20
N LYS A 53 2.22 -0.94 8.35
CA LYS A 53 1.57 -0.66 9.63
C LYS A 53 1.80 0.76 10.11
N TYR A 54 2.97 1.33 9.84
CA TYR A 54 3.26 2.72 10.20
C TYR A 54 2.36 3.70 9.43
N SER A 55 2.07 3.43 8.15
CA SER A 55 1.17 4.28 7.37
C SER A 55 -0.32 4.12 7.72
N GLU A 56 -0.74 2.93 8.15
CA GLU A 56 -2.16 2.56 8.28
C GLU A 56 -2.80 2.97 9.62
N GLY A 57 -3.90 3.74 9.52
CA GLY A 57 -4.88 4.02 10.57
C GLY A 57 -6.19 3.28 10.30
N ASN A 58 -6.21 1.96 10.48
CA ASN A 58 -7.40 1.15 10.17
C ASN A 58 -8.48 1.29 11.24
N TYR A 59 -9.68 1.74 10.87
CA TYR A 59 -10.81 1.92 11.79
C TYR A 59 -11.87 0.80 11.71
N ASP A 60 -11.76 -0.11 10.74
CA ASP A 60 -12.60 -1.32 10.70
C ASP A 60 -12.19 -2.26 11.84
N LYS A 61 -13.12 -2.55 12.75
CA LYS A 61 -12.86 -3.37 13.95
C LYS A 61 -12.67 -4.85 13.62
N ASP A 62 -13.30 -5.35 12.56
CA ASP A 62 -13.19 -6.73 12.13
C ASP A 62 -11.88 -7.01 11.43
N ILE A 63 -11.31 -6.03 10.74
CA ILE A 63 -9.99 -6.15 10.11
C ILE A 63 -8.89 -5.84 11.12
N SER A 64 -9.01 -4.73 11.84
CA SER A 64 -7.98 -4.26 12.77
C SER A 64 -7.80 -5.14 14.02
N LYS A 65 -8.66 -6.14 14.25
CA LYS A 65 -8.43 -7.18 15.27
C LYS A 65 -7.17 -7.99 15.00
N ASN A 66 -6.79 -8.15 13.73
CA ASN A 66 -5.54 -8.80 13.35
C ASN A 66 -4.36 -7.81 13.44
N LYS A 67 -3.84 -7.64 14.66
CA LYS A 67 -2.70 -6.75 14.95
C LYS A 67 -1.37 -7.20 14.35
N PHE A 68 -1.30 -8.42 13.83
CA PHE A 68 -0.11 -8.87 13.10
C PHE A 68 0.02 -8.05 11.82
N PHE A 69 -1.05 -7.99 11.00
CA PHE A 69 -1.04 -7.28 9.72
C PHE A 69 -1.46 -5.81 9.80
N HIS A 70 -2.34 -5.43 10.72
CA HIS A 70 -2.98 -4.11 10.70
C HIS A 70 -2.56 -3.21 11.86
N SER A 71 -2.60 -1.91 11.60
CA SER A 71 -2.40 -0.83 12.59
C SER A 71 -3.60 0.09 12.62
N THR A 72 -3.76 0.83 13.73
CA THR A 72 -4.82 1.81 13.93
C THR A 72 -4.25 3.20 14.28
N GLN A 73 -2.95 3.40 14.04
CA GLN A 73 -2.19 4.54 14.56
C GLN A 73 -1.50 5.36 13.46
N GLY A 74 -1.55 4.88 12.22
CA GLY A 74 -0.95 5.56 11.08
C GLY A 74 -1.77 6.76 10.62
N PRO A 75 -1.15 7.65 9.83
CA PRO A 75 -1.76 8.89 9.37
C PRO A 75 -2.77 8.71 8.22
N LEU A 76 -2.84 7.52 7.60
CA LEU A 76 -3.80 7.23 6.53
C LEU A 76 -4.99 6.44 7.11
N ASP A 77 -6.15 7.07 7.17
CA ASP A 77 -7.40 6.41 7.56
C ASP A 77 -7.79 5.34 6.51
N VAL A 78 -8.10 4.14 6.99
CA VAL A 78 -8.47 2.98 6.15
C VAL A 78 -9.66 2.24 6.78
N GLY A 79 -10.72 1.97 6.02
CA GLY A 79 -11.83 1.11 6.44
C GLY A 79 -13.19 1.49 5.86
#